data_AF-A0A4Q1KHT2-F1
#
_entry.id   AF-A0A4Q1KHT2-F1
#
_cell.length_a   1.000
_cell.length_b   1.000
_cell.length_c   1.000
_cell.angle_alpha   90.00
_cell.angle_beta   90.00
_cell.angle_gamma   90.00
#
_symmetry.space_group_name_H-M   'P 1'
#
loop_
_entity.id
_entity.type
_entity.pdbx_description
1 polymer ?
#
loop_
_entity_poly.entity_id
_entity_poly.type
_entity_poly.pdbx_seq_one_letter_code
_entity_poly.pdbx_strand_id
1 'polypeptide(L)'
;MLIRPTLFRSWIAKAGSTPLINYGEITIRLIPAIAMVYVAPETKLPLFFQLFGGIMIVTSLVLYVTPRKAHHQLSLGFAEKLKPVYLQCIAPLAFVIGMGLIYFLF
;
A
#
# COMPACT_ATOMS: atom_id res chain seq x y z
N MET A 1 -0.11 -10.16 -8.40
CA MET A 1 -0.14 -9.26 -9.57
C MET A 1 0.41 -9.92 -10.84
N LEU A 2 1.63 -10.49 -10.83
CA LEU A 2 2.28 -11.03 -12.04
C LEU A 2 1.59 -12.28 -12.64
N ILE A 3 1.32 -13.30 -11.81
CA ILE A 3 0.86 -14.63 -12.28
C ILE A 3 -0.67 -14.69 -12.45
N ARG A 4 -1.41 -14.11 -11.51
CA ARG A 4 -2.88 -14.09 -11.50
C ARG A 4 -3.41 -12.66 -11.32
N PRO A 5 -3.31 -11.80 -12.35
CA PRO A 5 -3.70 -10.39 -12.25
C PRO A 5 -5.21 -10.19 -12.04
N THR A 6 -6.07 -11.06 -12.60
CA THR A 6 -7.52 -11.00 -12.44
C THR A 6 -7.97 -11.31 -11.02
N LEU A 7 -7.37 -12.33 -10.38
CA LEU A 7 -7.58 -12.63 -8.97
C LEU A 7 -7.12 -11.47 -8.09
N PHE A 8 -5.95 -10.88 -8.40
CA PHE A 8 -5.46 -9.73 -7.65
C PHE A 8 -6.40 -8.52 -7.77
N ARG A 9 -6.95 -8.27 -8.96
CA ARG A 9 -7.96 -7.22 -9.18
C ARG A 9 -9.22 -7.43 -8.34
N SER A 10 -9.66 -8.68 -8.18
CA SER A 10 -10.83 -8.98 -7.34
C SER A 10 -10.56 -8.77 -5.85
N TRP A 11 -9.31 -8.88 -5.40
CA TRP A 11 -8.91 -8.49 -4.04
C TRP A 11 -8.94 -6.97 -3.85
N ILE A 12 -8.42 -6.20 -4.81
CA ILE A 12 -8.51 -4.73 -4.78
C ILE A 12 -9.98 -4.29 -4.69
N ALA A 13 -10.87 -4.92 -5.46
CA ALA A 13 -12.30 -4.62 -5.42
C ALA A 13 -12.97 -4.91 -4.05
N LYS A 14 -12.36 -5.75 -3.20
CA LYS A 14 -12.86 -6.05 -1.86
C LYS A 14 -12.37 -5.07 -0.80
N ALA A 15 -11.38 -4.23 -1.09
CA ALA A 15 -10.91 -3.24 -0.13
C ALA A 15 -12.06 -2.33 0.33
N GLY A 16 -12.13 -2.07 1.63
CA GLY A 16 -13.23 -1.31 2.24
C GLY A 16 -14.60 -2.01 2.29
N SER A 17 -14.76 -3.26 1.80
CA SER A 17 -16.07 -3.94 1.71
C SER A 17 -16.66 -4.35 3.06
N THR A 18 -15.83 -4.60 4.08
CA THR A 18 -16.25 -4.87 5.46
C THR A 18 -15.43 -4.04 6.44
N PRO A 19 -15.90 -3.80 7.68
CA PRO A 19 -15.11 -3.12 8.71
C PRO A 19 -13.79 -3.83 9.00
N LEU A 20 -13.81 -5.17 9.03
CA LEU A 20 -12.62 -5.99 9.26
C LEU A 20 -11.58 -5.80 8.15
N ILE A 21 -12.01 -5.83 6.88
CA ILE A 21 -11.11 -5.62 5.75
C ILE A 21 -10.58 -4.19 5.76
N ASN A 22 -11.45 -3.19 5.96
CA ASN A 22 -11.05 -1.79 5.97
C ASN A 22 -10.01 -1.48 7.05
N TYR A 23 -10.35 -1.73 8.32
CA TYR A 23 -9.49 -1.39 9.43
C TYR A 23 -8.30 -2.35 9.55
N GLY A 24 -8.48 -3.63 9.19
CA GLY A 24 -7.38 -4.59 9.13
C GLY A 24 -6.31 -4.19 8.10
N GLU A 25 -6.71 -3.87 6.86
CA GLU A 25 -5.78 -3.43 5.81
C GLU A 25 -5.03 -2.16 6.22
N ILE A 26 -5.74 -1.15 6.74
CA ILE A 26 -5.12 0.11 7.16
C ILE A 26 -4.18 -0.12 8.36
N THR A 27 -4.55 -0.97 9.33
CA THR A 27 -3.70 -1.31 10.49
C THR A 27 -2.43 -2.01 10.05
N ILE A 28 -2.55 -3.06 9.22
CA ILE A 28 -1.41 -3.82 8.71
C ILE A 28 -0.48 -2.92 7.91
N ARG A 29 -1.01 -1.94 7.17
CA ARG A 29 -0.22 -0.91 6.47
C ARG A 29 0.48 0.07 7.40
N LEU A 30 -0.11 0.40 8.56
CA LEU A 30 0.45 1.34 9.52
C LEU A 30 1.74 0.81 10.17
N ILE A 31 1.78 -0.50 10.44
CA ILE A 31 2.93 -1.17 11.08
C ILE A 31 4.25 -0.92 10.32
N PRO A 32 4.39 -1.27 9.02
CA PRO A 32 5.62 -0.98 8.29
C PRO A 32 5.86 0.51 8.10
N ALA A 33 4.81 1.34 7.99
CA ALA A 33 4.96 2.78 7.86
C ALA A 33 5.64 3.41 9.09
N ILE A 34 5.20 3.01 10.30
CA ILE A 34 5.81 3.43 11.57
C ILE A 34 7.23 2.88 11.69
N ALA A 35 7.43 1.60 11.37
CA ALA A 35 8.76 0.99 11.40
C ALA A 35 9.76 1.72 10.49
N MET A 36 9.33 2.15 9.30
CA MET A 36 10.18 2.91 8.38
C MET A 36 10.59 4.28 8.95
N VAL A 37 9.67 5.02 9.58
CA VAL A 37 10.00 6.30 10.21
C VAL A 37 10.92 6.11 11.41
N TYR A 38 10.69 5.06 12.21
CA TYR A 38 11.48 4.78 13.41
C TYR A 38 12.93 4.43 13.09
N VAL A 39 13.15 3.56 12.09
CA VAL A 39 14.50 3.11 11.69
C VAL A 39 15.19 4.12 10.77
N ALA A 40 14.48 5.13 10.25
CA ALA A 40 15.01 6.10 9.28
C ALA A 40 16.42 6.65 9.62
N PRO A 41 16.72 7.07 10.87
CA PRO A 41 18.04 7.62 11.22
C PRO A 41 19.21 6.63 11.03
N GLU A 42 18.94 5.32 11.08
CA GLU A 42 19.93 4.25 10.96
C GLU A 42 20.10 3.76 9.52
N THR A 43 19.23 4.20 8.60
CA THR A 43 19.27 3.76 7.19
C THR A 43 20.28 4.55 6.36
N LYS A 44 20.67 3.98 5.21
CA LYS A 44 21.52 4.68 4.21
C LYS A 44 20.81 5.86 3.54
N LEU A 45 19.48 5.92 3.60
CA LEU A 45 18.67 7.00 3.02
C LEU A 45 17.62 7.50 4.04
N PRO A 46 18.03 8.19 5.12
CA PRO A 46 17.11 8.58 6.20
C PRO A 46 15.92 9.42 5.72
N LEU A 47 16.17 10.38 4.83
CA LEU A 47 15.13 11.24 4.29
C LEU A 47 14.08 10.45 3.50
N PHE A 48 14.49 9.43 2.75
CA PHE A 48 13.56 8.61 1.97
C PHE A 48 12.65 7.79 2.89
N PHE A 49 13.22 7.12 3.90
CA PHE A 49 12.45 6.33 4.87
C PHE A 49 11.50 7.20 5.69
N GLN A 50 11.94 8.38 6.12
CA GLN A 50 11.13 9.32 6.88
C GLN A 50 9.96 9.88 6.04
N LEU A 51 10.22 10.31 4.80
CA LEU A 51 9.17 10.84 3.92
C LEU A 51 8.19 9.75 3.48
N PHE A 52 8.70 8.61 3.03
CA PHE A 52 7.85 7.52 2.54
C PHE A 52 6.99 6.93 3.66
N GLY A 53 7.58 6.64 4.81
CA GLY A 53 6.86 6.18 6.00
C GLY A 53 5.88 7.24 6.51
N GLY A 54 6.27 8.51 6.56
CA GLY A 54 5.41 9.62 6.98
C GLY A 54 4.18 9.78 6.08
N ILE A 55 4.36 9.79 4.75
CA ILE A 55 3.25 9.85 3.79
C ILE A 55 2.31 8.64 3.97
N MET A 56 2.87 7.45 4.19
CA MET A 56 2.07 6.25 4.45
C MET A 56 1.25 6.37 5.74
N ILE A 57 1.81 6.89 6.83
CA ILE A 57 1.07 7.14 8.08
C ILE A 57 -0.06 8.13 7.85
N VAL A 58 0.23 9.30 7.27
CA VAL A 58 -0.76 10.36 7.05
C VAL A 58 -1.92 9.84 6.19
N THR A 59 -1.62 9.19 5.07
CA THR A 59 -2.66 8.66 4.18
C THR A 59 -3.48 7.55 4.84
N SER A 60 -2.88 6.70 5.67
CA SER A 60 -3.62 5.69 6.44
C SER A 60 -4.54 6.32 7.49
N LEU A 61 -4.11 7.39 8.18
CA LEU A 61 -4.96 8.12 9.13
C LEU A 61 -6.13 8.81 8.43
N VAL A 62 -5.91 9.39 7.24
CA VAL A 62 -6.99 9.95 6.42
C VAL A 62 -8.01 8.86 6.07
N LEU A 63 -7.56 7.65 5.70
CA LEU A 63 -8.45 6.54 5.39
C LEU A 63 -9.22 6.01 6.61
N TYR A 64 -8.67 6.14 7.82
CA TYR A 64 -9.38 5.83 9.06
C TYR A 64 -10.59 6.73 9.31
N VAL A 65 -10.45 8.02 8.99
CA VAL A 65 -11.51 9.03 9.17
C VAL A 65 -12.49 9.04 7.99
N THR A 66 -12.04 8.61 6.82
CA THR A 66 -12.87 8.59 5.61
C THR A 66 -14.02 7.59 5.75
N PRO A 67 -15.26 7.95 5.37
CA PRO A 67 -16.38 7.03 5.39
C PRO A 67 -16.07 5.77 4.58
N ARG A 68 -16.23 4.59 5.19
CA ARG A 68 -15.96 3.29 4.55
C ARG A 68 -16.60 3.15 3.16
N LYS A 69 -17.83 3.63 2.98
CA LYS A 69 -18.53 3.58 1.69
C LYS A 69 -17.76 4.32 0.59
N ALA A 70 -17.14 5.46 0.92
CA ALA A 70 -16.31 6.21 0.00
C ALA A 70 -14.99 5.48 -0.31
N HIS A 71 -14.34 4.91 0.71
CA HIS A 71 -13.12 4.11 0.51
C HIS A 71 -13.39 2.89 -0.39
N HIS A 72 -14.51 2.19 -0.17
CA HIS A 72 -14.90 1.05 -0.99
C HIS A 72 -15.24 1.45 -2.44
N GLN A 73 -15.98 2.54 -2.65
CA GLN A 73 -16.28 3.06 -3.99
C GLN A 73 -15.00 3.46 -4.74
N LEU A 74 -14.04 4.05 -4.04
CA LEU A 74 -12.72 4.36 -4.59
C LEU A 74 -11.99 3.07 -5.02
N SER A 75 -12.00 2.03 -4.19
CA SER A 75 -11.42 0.72 -4.52
C SER A 75 -12.06 0.09 -5.75
N LEU A 76 -13.40 0.18 -5.90
CA LEU A 76 -14.11 -0.28 -7.09
C LEU A 76 -13.68 0.51 -8.34
N GLY A 77 -13.63 1.84 -8.25
CA GLY A 77 -13.21 2.69 -9.36
C GLY A 77 -11.78 2.41 -9.84
N PHE A 78 -10.85 2.12 -8.92
CA PHE A 78 -9.51 1.68 -9.27
C PHE A 78 -9.49 0.27 -9.85
N ALA A 79 -10.24 -0.68 -9.27
CA ALA A 79 -10.32 -2.05 -9.75
C ALA A 79 -10.88 -2.15 -11.18
N GLU A 80 -11.82 -1.28 -11.56
CA GLU A 80 -12.35 -1.22 -12.92
C GLU A 80 -11.31 -0.70 -13.92
N LYS A 81 -10.55 0.34 -13.55
CA LYS A 81 -9.52 0.96 -14.41
C LYS A 81 -8.25 0.12 -14.53
N LEU A 82 -7.90 -0.67 -13.52
CA LEU A 82 -6.71 -1.52 -13.48
C LEU A 82 -6.88 -2.75 -14.39
N LYS A 83 -6.43 -2.62 -15.64
CA LYS A 83 -6.34 -3.77 -16.56
C LYS A 83 -5.30 -4.78 -16.07
N PRO A 84 -5.49 -6.08 -16.33
CA PRO A 84 -4.54 -7.12 -15.95
C PRO A 84 -3.09 -6.84 -16.37
N VAL A 85 -2.90 -6.31 -17.58
CA VAL A 85 -1.59 -5.95 -18.13
C VAL A 85 -0.89 -4.88 -17.28
N TYR A 86 -1.62 -3.86 -16.83
CA TYR A 86 -1.05 -2.80 -15.98
C TYR A 86 -0.54 -3.38 -14.65
N LEU A 87 -1.30 -4.28 -14.04
CA LEU A 87 -0.89 -4.96 -12.81
C LEU A 87 0.38 -5.81 -13.01
N GLN A 88 0.51 -6.46 -14.17
CA GLN A 88 1.70 -7.25 -14.49
C GLN A 88 2.93 -6.37 -14.75
N CYS A 89 2.77 -5.24 -15.43
CA CYS A 89 3.86 -4.28 -15.65
C CYS A 89 4.33 -3.60 -14.36
N ILE A 90 3.42 -3.34 -13.41
CA ILE A 90 3.76 -2.72 -12.12
C ILE A 90 4.41 -3.74 -11.17
N ALA A 91 4.14 -5.04 -11.32
CA ALA A 91 4.71 -6.07 -10.45
C ALA A 91 6.26 -6.07 -10.36
N PRO A 92 7.04 -6.03 -11.47
CA PRO A 92 8.50 -5.95 -11.38
C PRO A 92 8.96 -4.63 -10.74
N LEU A 93 8.28 -3.51 -11.01
CA LEU A 93 8.59 -2.24 -10.38
C LEU A 93 8.42 -2.31 -8.85
N ALA A 94 7.31 -2.88 -8.38
CA ALA A 94 7.07 -3.09 -6.95
C ALA A 94 8.14 -3.97 -6.30
N PHE A 95 8.60 -5.00 -7.02
CA PHE A 95 9.68 -5.88 -6.55
C PHE A 95 11.02 -5.14 -6.43
N VAL A 96 11.38 -4.33 -7.42
CA VAL A 96 12.61 -3.51 -7.39
C VAL A 96 12.57 -2.51 -6.23
N ILE A 97 11.44 -1.83 -6.01
CA ILE A 97 11.27 -0.92 -4.86
C ILE A 97 11.42 -1.68 -3.54
N GLY A 98 10.78 -2.85 -3.41
CA GLY A 98 10.89 -3.69 -2.21
C GLY A 98 12.31 -4.15 -1.92
N MET A 99 13.05 -4.60 -2.94
CA MET A 99 14.47 -4.95 -2.78
C MET A 99 15.33 -3.74 -2.42
N GLY A 100 15.06 -2.58 -3.02
CA GLY A 100 15.72 -1.32 -2.68
C GLY A 100 15.52 -0.95 -1.21
N LEU A 101 14.29 -1.08 -0.70
CA LEU A 101 13.99 -0.84 0.71
C LEU A 101 14.83 -1.73 1.63
N ILE A 102 14.94 -3.03 1.32
CA ILE A 102 15.75 -3.96 2.12
C ILE A 102 17.24 -3.58 2.03
N TYR A 103 17.73 -3.26 0.83
CA TYR A 103 19.14 -2.92 0.62
C TYR A 103 19.58 -1.62 1.32
N PHE A 104 18.70 -0.63 1.43
CA PHE A 104 19.01 0.65 2.10
C PHE A 104 18.73 0.62 3.61
N LEU A 105 18.06 -0.42 4.10
CA LEU A 105 17.83 -0.65 5.53
C LEU A 105 19.10 -1.18 6.23
N PHE A 106 19.86 -2.04 5.56
CA PHE A 106 21.18 -2.56 5.96
C PHE A 106 22.30 -1.80 5.23
#